data_AF-H5U7L1-F1
#
_entry.id   AF-H5U7L1-F1
#
_cell.length_a   1.000
_cell.length_b   1.000
_cell.length_c   1.000
_cell.angle_alpha   90.00
_cell.angle_beta   90.00
_cell.angle_gamma   90.00
#
_symmetry.space_group_name_H-M   'P 1'
#
loop_
_entity.id
_entity.type
_entity.pdbx_description
1 polymer ?
#
loop_
_entity_poly.entity_id
_entity_poly.type
_entity_poly.pdbx_seq_one_letter_code
_entity_poly.pdbx_strand_id
1 'polypeptide(L)'
;MADERAPKLTTAVIVDTAIDVADRDGLPALSMRRIADELGVGAMSLYRHIADKDALLEAMAEEIGRRFPYPVDDPGPWSWRERVAIAVDVDWQLYRRHPWVVAGLLGAALQLRCRRTRGARLARGGFHRPRRRHHHGYRDGTRGVELRQRRRARTGQ
;
A
#
# COMPACT_ATOMS: atom_id res chain seq x y z
N MET A 1 -18.90 -34.84 0.48
CA MET A 1 -17.58 -34.61 -0.14
C MET A 1 -17.21 -33.17 0.13
N ALA A 2 -16.02 -32.95 0.71
CA ALA A 2 -15.37 -31.68 1.06
C ALA A 2 -16.18 -30.68 1.93
N ASP A 3 -16.04 -30.82 3.25
CA ASP A 3 -15.95 -29.64 4.14
C ASP A 3 -14.65 -28.92 3.76
N GLU A 4 -14.73 -28.08 2.73
CA GLU A 4 -13.67 -27.19 2.31
C GLU A 4 -13.56 -26.11 3.39
N ARG A 5 -12.79 -26.46 4.42
CA ARG A 5 -12.56 -25.73 5.66
C ARG A 5 -12.59 -24.22 5.40
N ALA A 6 -13.74 -23.60 5.70
CA ALA A 6 -13.92 -22.17 5.58
C ALA A 6 -12.70 -21.49 6.22
N PRO A 7 -12.02 -20.57 5.51
CA PRO A 7 -10.79 -19.96 6.00
C PRO A 7 -11.05 -19.40 7.39
N LYS A 8 -10.16 -19.75 8.34
CA LYS A 8 -10.29 -19.26 9.71
C LYS A 8 -10.36 -17.74 9.67
N LEU A 9 -11.37 -17.19 10.32
CA LEU A 9 -11.53 -15.75 10.43
C LEU A 9 -10.31 -15.17 11.17
N THR A 10 -9.58 -14.29 10.49
CA THR A 10 -8.41 -13.59 11.02
C THR A 10 -8.47 -12.14 10.62
N THR A 11 -7.77 -11.28 11.34
CA THR A 11 -7.68 -9.85 11.00
C THR A 11 -7.18 -9.63 9.57
N ALA A 12 -6.19 -10.42 9.12
CA ALA A 12 -5.68 -10.33 7.75
C ALA A 12 -6.76 -10.61 6.71
N VAL A 13 -7.54 -11.69 6.87
CA VAL A 13 -8.65 -12.04 5.96
C VAL A 13 -9.71 -10.94 5.92
N ILE A 14 -10.04 -10.35 7.09
CA ILE A 14 -11.02 -9.26 7.18
C ILE A 14 -10.51 -8.02 6.43
N VAL A 15 -9.25 -7.64 6.65
CA VAL A 15 -8.62 -6.48 6.00
C VAL A 15 -8.51 -6.67 4.49
N ASP A 16 -8.09 -7.86 4.04
CA ASP A 16 -8.00 -8.17 2.61
C ASP A 16 -9.37 -8.04 1.93
N THR A 17 -10.40 -8.60 2.55
CA THR A 17 -11.78 -8.50 2.04
C THR A 17 -12.28 -7.06 2.02
N ALA A 18 -11.96 -6.27 3.04
CA ALA A 18 -12.31 -4.86 3.10
C ALA A 18 -11.63 -4.04 2.00
N ILE A 19 -10.36 -4.33 1.69
CA ILE A 19 -9.62 -3.73 0.56
C ILE A 19 -10.32 -4.08 -0.76
N ASP A 20 -10.67 -5.35 -0.98
CA ASP A 20 -11.33 -5.79 -2.21
C ASP A 20 -12.71 -5.14 -2.41
N VAL A 21 -13.48 -4.99 -1.32
CA VAL A 21 -14.75 -4.24 -1.35
C VAL A 21 -14.51 -2.77 -1.68
N ALA A 22 -13.53 -2.13 -1.05
CA ALA A 22 -13.22 -0.72 -1.31
C ALA A 22 -12.68 -0.49 -2.73
N ASP A 23 -11.95 -1.44 -3.30
CA ASP A 23 -11.45 -1.40 -4.68
C ASP A 23 -12.58 -1.48 -5.72
N ARG A 24 -13.59 -2.32 -5.47
CA ARG A 24 -14.72 -2.53 -6.38
C ARG A 24 -15.79 -1.45 -6.26
N ASP A 25 -16.16 -1.11 -5.02
CA ASP A 25 -17.37 -0.34 -4.71
C ASP A 25 -17.07 1.01 -4.05
N GLY A 26 -15.81 1.28 -3.72
CA GLY A 26 -15.39 2.48 -3.01
C GLY A 26 -15.61 2.42 -1.49
N LEU A 27 -14.97 3.34 -0.77
CA LEU A 27 -15.11 3.48 0.69
C LEU A 27 -16.54 3.74 1.19
N PRO A 28 -17.42 4.47 0.50
CA PRO A 28 -18.80 4.68 0.97
C PRO A 28 -19.60 3.38 1.11
N ALA A 29 -19.30 2.36 0.30
CA ALA A 29 -19.94 1.05 0.39
C ALA A 29 -19.39 0.18 1.55
N LEU A 30 -18.27 0.58 2.15
CA LEU A 30 -17.60 -0.19 3.20
C LEU A 30 -18.36 -0.09 4.53
N SER A 31 -18.86 -1.24 5.00
CA SER A 31 -19.49 -1.38 6.31
C SER A 31 -19.14 -2.73 6.92
N MET A 32 -19.15 -2.82 8.25
CA MET A 32 -18.90 -4.07 8.98
C MET A 32 -19.86 -5.17 8.54
N ARG A 33 -21.13 -4.82 8.28
CA ARG A 33 -22.13 -5.77 7.79
C ARG A 33 -21.77 -6.31 6.40
N ARG A 34 -21.43 -5.45 5.44
CA ARG A 34 -21.06 -5.88 4.08
C ARG A 34 -19.87 -6.83 4.08
N ILE A 35 -18.88 -6.56 4.94
CA ILE A 35 -17.69 -7.43 5.08
C ILE A 35 -18.09 -8.78 5.68
N ALA A 36 -19.00 -8.79 6.66
CA ALA A 36 -19.49 -10.01 7.28
C ALA A 36 -20.26 -10.87 6.25
N ASP A 37 -21.09 -10.22 5.43
CA ASP A 37 -21.85 -10.85 4.35
C ASP A 37 -20.91 -11.46 3.29
N GLU A 38 -19.86 -10.74 2.85
CA GLU A 38 -18.87 -11.25 1.89
C GLU A 38 -18.08 -12.45 2.44
N LEU A 39 -17.82 -12.46 3.75
CA LEU A 39 -17.13 -13.56 4.44
C LEU A 39 -18.05 -14.71 4.86
N GLY A 40 -19.37 -14.58 4.71
CA GLY A 40 -20.35 -15.56 5.16
C GLY A 40 -20.37 -15.77 6.68
N VAL A 41 -19.99 -14.76 7.48
CA VAL A 41 -19.95 -14.81 8.95
C VAL A 41 -20.90 -13.81 9.58
N GLY A 42 -21.29 -14.03 10.84
CA GLY A 42 -22.04 -13.02 11.59
C GLY A 42 -21.18 -11.79 11.93
N ALA A 43 -21.77 -10.59 11.89
CA ALA A 43 -21.06 -9.32 12.17
C ALA A 43 -20.34 -9.31 13.53
N MET A 44 -20.93 -9.94 14.56
CA MET A 44 -20.30 -10.08 15.88
C MET A 44 -18.95 -10.81 15.85
N SER A 45 -18.72 -11.66 14.85
CA SER A 45 -17.44 -12.33 14.68
C SER A 45 -16.32 -11.40 14.24
N LEU A 46 -16.63 -10.40 13.42
CA LEU A 46 -15.65 -9.40 12.99
C LEU A 46 -15.18 -8.53 14.17
N TYR A 47 -16.12 -8.16 15.05
CA TYR A 47 -15.83 -7.31 16.20
C TYR A 47 -14.86 -7.92 17.22
N ARG A 48 -14.65 -9.24 17.19
CA ARG A 48 -13.60 -9.90 17.99
C ARG A 48 -12.19 -9.65 17.48
N HIS A 49 -12.05 -9.29 16.20
CA HIS A 49 -10.77 -9.05 15.54
C HIS A 49 -10.50 -7.56 15.32
N ILE A 50 -11.55 -6.76 15.13
CA ILE A 50 -11.47 -5.32 14.86
C ILE A 50 -12.57 -4.61 15.64
N ALA A 51 -12.19 -3.66 16.50
CA ALA A 51 -13.12 -3.02 17.43
C ALA A 51 -14.23 -2.21 16.74
N ASP A 52 -13.89 -1.50 15.67
CA ASP A 52 -14.80 -0.60 14.96
C ASP A 52 -14.34 -0.34 13.52
N LYS A 53 -15.07 0.51 12.81
CA LYS A 53 -14.78 0.87 11.42
C LYS A 53 -13.47 1.67 11.30
N ASP A 54 -13.10 2.47 12.29
CA ASP A 54 -11.89 3.29 12.21
C ASP A 54 -10.65 2.41 12.37
N ALA A 55 -10.67 1.46 13.31
CA ALA A 55 -9.64 0.43 13.45
C ALA A 55 -9.49 -0.43 12.18
N LEU A 56 -10.59 -0.71 11.48
CA LEU A 56 -10.53 -1.37 10.17
C LEU A 56 -9.79 -0.50 9.14
N LEU A 57 -10.13 0.78 9.05
CA LEU A 57 -9.50 1.70 8.09
C LEU A 57 -8.01 1.89 8.38
N GLU A 58 -7.61 1.94 9.66
CA GLU A 58 -6.22 1.97 10.08
C GLU A 58 -5.47 0.69 9.65
N ALA A 59 -6.07 -0.48 9.89
CA ALA A 59 -5.48 -1.76 9.49
C ALA A 59 -5.38 -1.92 7.96
N MET A 60 -6.38 -1.43 7.21
CA MET A 60 -6.32 -1.36 5.75
C MET A 60 -5.18 -0.47 5.28
N ALA A 61 -4.98 0.70 5.91
CA ALA A 61 -3.90 1.62 5.55
C ALA A 61 -2.51 1.04 5.86
N GLU A 62 -2.36 0.34 6.99
CA GLU A 62 -1.13 -0.39 7.33
C GLU A 62 -0.82 -1.48 6.30
N GLU A 63 -1.82 -2.30 5.95
CA GLU A 63 -1.65 -3.40 4.99
C GLU A 63 -1.31 -2.88 3.58
N ILE A 64 -1.94 -1.78 3.14
CA ILE A 64 -1.57 -1.11 1.89
C ILE A 64 -0.13 -0.57 1.93
N GLY A 65 0.29 0.04 3.05
CA GLY A 65 1.67 0.49 3.23
C GLY A 65 2.68 -0.66 3.13
N ARG A 66 2.32 -1.84 3.65
CA ARG A 66 3.13 -3.07 3.56
C ARG A 66 3.21 -3.61 2.13
N ARG A 67 2.12 -3.54 1.36
CA ARG A 67 2.06 -4.00 -0.04
C ARG A 67 2.80 -3.07 -1.01
N PHE A 68 2.93 -1.78 -0.66
CA PHE A 68 3.59 -0.75 -1.47
C PHE A 68 4.75 -0.08 -0.71
N PRO A 69 5.84 -0.82 -0.42
CA PRO A 69 6.96 -0.28 0.36
C PRO A 69 7.75 0.76 -0.44
N TYR A 70 8.20 1.81 0.26
CA TYR A 70 9.15 2.78 -0.30
C TYR A 70 10.58 2.44 0.14
N PRO A 71 11.59 2.73 -0.70
CA PRO A 71 13.00 2.47 -0.36
C PRO A 71 13.59 3.51 0.59
N VAL A 72 12.79 4.15 1.46
CA VAL A 72 13.26 5.28 2.30
C VAL A 72 14.28 4.84 3.37
N ASP A 73 14.13 3.62 3.88
CA ASP A 73 14.99 3.06 4.94
C ASP A 73 16.19 2.26 4.40
N ASP A 74 16.24 2.03 3.09
CA ASP A 74 17.35 1.32 2.44
C ASP A 74 18.39 2.35 1.95
N PRO A 75 19.60 2.41 2.52
CA PRO A 75 20.67 3.29 2.06
C PRO A 75 21.28 2.86 0.71
N GLY A 76 20.66 1.91 0.01
CA GLY A 76 21.04 1.36 -1.29
C GLY A 76 21.51 2.37 -2.33
N PRO A 77 22.04 1.90 -3.46
CA PRO A 77 22.93 2.67 -4.33
C PRO A 77 22.27 3.86 -5.06
N TRP A 78 20.97 4.08 -4.86
CA TRP A 78 20.19 5.12 -5.53
C TRP A 78 20.48 6.53 -5.01
N SER A 79 20.63 7.45 -5.95
CA SER A 79 20.62 8.88 -5.70
C SER A 79 19.26 9.35 -5.19
N TRP A 80 19.21 10.54 -4.58
CA TRP A 80 17.95 11.13 -4.09
C TRP A 80 16.91 11.31 -5.22
N ARG A 81 17.33 11.56 -6.47
CA ARG A 81 16.41 11.69 -7.60
C ARG A 81 15.78 10.37 -8.00
N GLU A 82 16.58 9.30 -8.03
CA GLU A 82 16.09 7.94 -8.31
C GLU A 82 15.13 7.47 -7.21
N ARG A 83 15.40 7.79 -5.95
CA ARG A 83 14.50 7.52 -4.83
C ARG A 83 13.14 8.20 -4.98
N VAL A 84 13.13 9.46 -5.41
CA VAL A 84 11.88 10.19 -5.70
C VAL A 84 11.15 9.56 -6.88
N ALA A 85 11.85 9.17 -7.96
CA ALA A 85 11.22 8.52 -9.10
C ALA A 85 10.56 7.19 -8.70
N ILE A 86 11.24 6.35 -7.90
CA ILE A 86 10.68 5.11 -7.36
C ILE A 86 9.45 5.41 -6.49
N ALA A 87 9.53 6.40 -5.61
CA ALA A 87 8.40 6.76 -4.75
C ALA A 87 7.17 7.19 -5.57
N VAL A 88 7.36 7.98 -6.62
CA VAL A 88 6.28 8.40 -7.53
C VAL A 88 5.70 7.19 -8.27
N ASP A 89 6.52 6.25 -8.72
CA ASP A 89 6.04 5.03 -9.39
C ASP A 89 5.24 4.13 -8.45
N VAL A 90 5.65 4.01 -7.18
CA VAL A 90 4.93 3.29 -6.14
C VAL A 90 3.59 3.96 -5.84
N ASP A 91 3.60 5.28 -5.61
CA ASP A 91 2.39 6.09 -5.40
C ASP A 91 1.42 5.97 -6.56
N TRP A 92 1.92 6.06 -7.79
CA TRP A 92 1.10 5.98 -8.98
C TRP A 92 0.43 4.61 -9.12
N GLN A 93 1.15 3.53 -8.84
CA GLN A 93 0.58 2.18 -8.84
C GLN A 93 -0.47 2.01 -7.74
N LEU A 94 -0.16 2.49 -6.54
CA LEU A 94 -1.06 2.49 -5.39
C LEU A 94 -2.38 3.20 -5.72
N TYR A 95 -2.34 4.46 -6.17
CA TYR A 95 -3.55 5.23 -6.44
C TYR A 95 -4.36 4.69 -7.61
N ARG A 96 -3.71 4.09 -8.61
CA ARG A 96 -4.42 3.46 -9.73
C ARG A 96 -5.11 2.15 -9.34
N ARG A 97 -4.56 1.42 -8.37
CA ARG A 97 -5.13 0.14 -7.92
C ARG A 97 -6.15 0.33 -6.80
N HIS A 98 -5.92 1.30 -5.93
CA HIS A 98 -6.73 1.58 -4.75
C HIS A 98 -7.17 3.05 -4.74
N PRO A 99 -8.11 3.47 -5.62
CA PRO A 99 -8.49 4.88 -5.77
C PRO A 99 -9.03 5.51 -4.49
N TRP A 100 -9.63 4.69 -3.63
CA TRP A 100 -10.13 5.10 -2.32
C TRP A 100 -9.05 5.60 -1.37
N VAL A 101 -7.79 5.22 -1.58
CA VAL A 101 -6.67 5.68 -0.77
C VAL A 101 -6.48 7.19 -0.90
N VAL A 102 -6.74 7.79 -2.06
CA VAL A 102 -6.66 9.25 -2.24
C VAL A 102 -7.78 9.97 -1.46
N ALA A 103 -8.99 9.39 -1.48
CA ALA A 103 -10.13 9.92 -0.74
C ALA A 103 -9.94 9.81 0.78
N GLY A 104 -9.33 8.72 1.26
CA GLY A 104 -9.00 8.51 2.68
C GLY A 104 -7.73 9.25 3.15
N LEU A 105 -6.72 9.40 2.30
CA LEU A 105 -5.46 10.10 2.62
C LEU A 105 -5.68 11.59 2.86
N LEU A 106 -6.67 12.24 2.23
CA LEU A 106 -6.98 13.63 2.57
C LEU A 106 -7.44 13.80 4.04
N GLY A 107 -7.87 12.71 4.70
CA GLY A 107 -8.10 12.67 6.16
C GLY A 107 -6.92 12.14 6.99
N ALA A 108 -6.12 11.22 6.46
CA ALA A 108 -5.12 10.44 7.21
C ALA A 108 -3.64 10.65 6.81
N ALA A 109 -3.34 11.42 5.77
CA ALA A 109 -1.97 11.64 5.24
C ALA A 109 -0.99 12.23 6.26
N LEU A 110 -1.48 12.75 7.39
CA LEU A 110 -0.62 13.24 8.48
C LEU A 110 -0.28 12.18 9.54
N GLN A 111 -0.95 11.03 9.61
CA GLN A 111 -0.78 10.10 10.74
C GLN A 111 0.26 8.99 10.49
N LEU A 112 0.32 8.42 9.28
CA LEU A 112 1.21 7.28 8.99
C LEU A 112 2.69 7.65 8.83
N ARG A 113 3.02 8.95 8.76
CA ARG A 113 4.35 9.41 8.33
C ARG A 113 5.26 9.95 9.45
N CYS A 114 4.84 9.92 10.72
CA CYS A 114 5.67 10.43 11.83
C CYS A 114 5.65 9.61 13.14
N ARG A 115 5.08 8.40 13.18
CA ARG A 115 4.98 7.61 14.42
C ARG A 115 6.14 6.62 14.70
N ARG A 116 7.05 6.36 13.75
CA ARG A 116 8.10 5.31 13.90
C ARG A 116 9.55 5.81 14.07
N THR A 117 9.76 7.09 14.43
CA THR A 117 11.10 7.64 14.76
C THR A 117 11.19 8.32 16.14
N ARG A 118 10.41 7.88 17.14
CA ARG A 118 10.74 8.15 18.56
C ARG A 118 11.46 6.94 19.14
N GLY A 119 12.77 6.90 18.97
CA GLY A 119 13.63 5.87 19.58
C GLY A 119 15.06 5.80 19.06
N ALA A 120 15.38 6.44 17.93
CA ALA A 120 16.76 6.54 17.47
C ALA A 120 17.49 7.65 18.25
N ARG A 121 18.09 7.21 19.36
CA ARG A 121 19.03 7.91 20.22
C ARG A 121 20.08 8.63 19.37
N LEU A 122 20.20 9.94 19.57
CA LEU A 122 21.19 10.82 18.93
C LEU A 122 22.61 10.29 19.16
N ALA A 123 23.25 9.76 18.12
CA ALA A 123 24.69 9.65 18.06
C ALA A 123 25.24 10.84 17.25
N ARG A 124 25.97 11.72 17.95
CA ARG A 124 26.75 12.81 17.36
C ARG A 124 27.77 12.20 16.39
N GLY A 125 27.76 12.66 15.13
CA GLY A 125 28.78 12.32 14.13
C GLY A 125 28.76 13.35 13.01
N GLY A 126 29.89 14.02 12.80
CA GLY A 126 30.02 15.25 12.03
C GLY A 126 29.55 15.18 10.58
N PHE A 127 28.88 16.26 10.17
CA PHE A 127 28.49 16.53 8.80
C PHE A 127 29.73 16.91 7.97
N HIS A 128 30.46 15.91 7.47
CA HIS A 128 31.52 16.15 6.49
C HIS A 128 30.91 15.98 5.08
N ARG A 129 30.80 17.08 4.32
CA ARG A 129 30.44 17.03 2.89
C ARG A 129 31.65 16.61 2.06
N PRO A 130 31.56 15.59 1.19
CA PRO A 130 32.41 15.51 0.01
C PRO A 130 31.68 15.95 -1.25
N ARG A 131 32.46 16.54 -2.16
CA ARG A 131 32.08 17.07 -3.47
C ARG A 131 31.68 15.97 -4.47
N ARG A 132 30.83 16.36 -5.43
CA ARG A 132 30.33 15.56 -6.57
C ARG A 132 31.44 14.94 -7.43
N ARG A 133 31.22 13.72 -7.92
CA ARG A 133 30.84 13.37 -9.31
C ARG A 133 30.96 11.85 -9.48
N HIS A 134 29.92 11.19 -10.01
CA HIS A 134 30.05 10.24 -11.11
C HIS A 134 28.69 10.09 -11.79
N HIS A 135 28.66 10.36 -13.09
CA HIS A 135 27.59 9.92 -13.98
C HIS A 135 27.66 8.40 -14.03
N HIS A 136 26.63 7.71 -13.55
CA HIS A 136 26.35 6.35 -13.96
C HIS A 136 24.99 6.34 -14.65
N GLY A 137 24.98 5.86 -15.89
CA GLY A 137 23.79 5.80 -16.70
C GLY A 137 22.82 4.80 -16.10
N TYR A 138 21.58 5.25 -15.88
CA TYR A 138 20.44 4.38 -15.67
C TYR A 138 20.19 3.64 -17.01
N ARG A 139 20.82 2.47 -17.15
CA ARG A 139 20.55 1.51 -18.22
C ARG A 139 19.87 0.29 -17.61
N ASP A 140 18.56 0.37 -17.68
CA ASP A 140 17.61 -0.73 -17.91
C ASP A 140 17.47 -1.83 -16.85
N GLY A 141 16.32 -1.79 -16.17
CA GLY A 141 15.70 -2.88 -15.41
C GLY A 141 14.26 -3.09 -15.88
N THR A 142 14.05 -3.17 -17.19
CA THR A 142 12.84 -3.71 -17.82
C THR A 142 12.46 -5.05 -17.20
N ARG A 143 11.35 -5.10 -16.44
CA ARG A 143 10.52 -6.32 -16.30
C ARG A 143 9.11 -6.15 -15.71
N GLY A 144 8.53 -4.93 -15.73
CA GLY A 144 7.15 -4.72 -15.24
C GLY A 144 6.19 -3.96 -16.16
N VAL A 145 6.69 -3.16 -17.10
CA VAL A 145 5.85 -2.16 -17.82
C VAL A 145 5.50 -2.57 -19.25
N GLU A 146 6.04 -3.69 -19.75
CA GLU A 146 5.94 -4.06 -21.17
C GLU A 146 4.56 -4.59 -21.63
N LEU A 147 3.61 -4.82 -20.70
CA LEU A 147 2.28 -5.31 -21.07
C LEU A 147 1.29 -4.22 -21.52
N ARG A 148 1.66 -2.93 -21.54
CA ARG A 148 0.71 -1.84 -21.89
C ARG A 148 0.94 -1.13 -23.23
N GLN A 149 1.91 -1.54 -24.05
CA GLN A 149 2.09 -0.97 -25.40
C GLN A 149 1.61 -1.87 -26.56
N ARG A 150 1.40 -3.19 -26.35
CA ARG A 150 0.98 -4.11 -27.42
C ARG A 150 -0.52 -4.12 -27.76
N ARG A 151 -1.37 -3.35 -27.05
CA ARG A 151 -2.82 -3.26 -27.32
C ARG A 151 -3.29 -1.98 -28.05
N ARG A 152 -2.39 -1.11 -28.51
CA ARG A 152 -2.73 0.07 -29.33
C ARG A 152 -2.36 -0.05 -30.82
N ALA A 153 -1.77 -1.17 -31.26
CA ALA A 153 -1.37 -1.39 -32.65
C ALA A 153 -2.17 -2.50 -33.37
N ARG A 154 -3.34 -2.91 -32.84
CA ARG A 154 -4.19 -3.96 -33.45
C ARG A 154 -5.64 -3.54 -33.73
N THR A 155 -5.97 -2.26 -33.70
CA THR A 155 -7.31 -1.78 -34.10
C THR A 155 -7.19 -0.49 -34.91
N GLY A 156 -7.49 -0.62 -36.20
CA GLY A 156 -7.49 0.42 -37.24
C GLY A 156 -6.19 0.37 -38.06
N GLN A 157 -6.07 -0.30 -39.20
CA GLN A 157 -6.97 -0.45 -40.36
C GLN A 157 -7.64 0.86 -40.79
#